data_AF-A0A221C7M4-F1
#
_entry.id   AF-A0A221C7M4-F1
#
_cell.length_a   1.000
_cell.length_b   1.000
_cell.length_c   1.000
_cell.angle_alpha   90.00
_cell.angle_beta   90.00
_cell.angle_gamma   90.00
#
_symmetry.space_group_name_H-M   'P 1'
#
loop_
_entity.id
_entity.type
_entity.pdbx_description
1 polymer ?
#
loop_
_entity_poly.entity_id
_entity_poly.type
_entity_poly.pdbx_seq_one_letter_code
_entity_poly.pdbx_strand_id
1 'polypeptide(L)'
;DYVTAVKKMACEILELLADEMKLQPRNVFSKLLMDEHSDSVFRLNHYPPCPELQEIERNGRDIIGFGEHTDPQIISVLRSNNISGLEISLRDGSWMSVPPDSDSSFINVGDSLQ
;
A
#
# COMPACT_ATOMS: atom_id res chain seq x y z
N ASP A 1 -5.57 -3.08 -18.48
CA ASP A 1 -4.47 -2.11 -18.66
C ASP A 1 -3.82 -1.70 -17.35
N TYR A 2 -4.50 -0.95 -16.47
CA TYR A 2 -3.89 -0.46 -15.21
C TYR A 2 -3.34 -1.60 -14.32
N VAL A 3 -4.15 -2.62 -14.02
CA VAL A 3 -3.74 -3.75 -13.17
C VAL A 3 -2.51 -4.47 -13.75
N THR A 4 -2.48 -4.67 -15.07
CA THR A 4 -1.34 -5.28 -15.77
C THR A 4 -0.07 -4.43 -15.63
N ALA A 5 -0.17 -3.11 -15.80
CA ALA A 5 0.96 -2.20 -15.64
C ALA A 5 1.48 -2.17 -14.20
N VAL A 6 0.58 -2.11 -13.22
CA VAL A 6 0.93 -2.17 -11.79
C VAL A 6 1.59 -3.50 -11.42
N LYS A 7 1.06 -4.63 -11.92
CA LYS A 7 1.67 -5.94 -11.69
C LYS A 7 3.08 -6.02 -12.25
N LYS A 8 3.33 -5.45 -13.43
CA LYS A 8 4.68 -5.36 -14.01
C LYS A 8 5.61 -4.51 -13.14
N MET A 9 5.16 -3.33 -12.71
CA MET A 9 5.92 -2.45 -11.82
C MET A 9 6.25 -3.14 -10.48
N ALA A 10 5.29 -3.86 -9.89
CA ALA A 10 5.52 -4.64 -8.68
C ALA A 10 6.59 -5.72 -8.87
N CYS A 11 6.60 -6.40 -10.02
CA CYS A 11 7.67 -7.37 -10.36
C CYS A 11 9.04 -6.69 -10.44
N GLU A 12 9.13 -5.53 -11.10
CA GLU A 12 10.39 -4.78 -11.22
C GLU A 12 10.92 -4.31 -9.87
N ILE A 13 10.04 -3.80 -8.98
CA ILE A 13 10.40 -3.41 -7.62
C ILE A 13 10.95 -4.59 -6.82
N LEU A 14 10.30 -5.75 -6.90
CA LEU A 14 10.73 -6.97 -6.20
C LEU A 14 12.07 -7.51 -6.72
N GLU A 15 12.35 -7.35 -8.02
CA GLU A 15 13.66 -7.70 -8.58
C GLU A 15 14.76 -6.74 -8.14
N LEU A 16 14.48 -5.43 -8.08
CA LEU A 16 15.42 -4.44 -7.53
C LEU A 16 15.72 -4.71 -6.05
N LEU A 17 14.71 -5.10 -5.27
CA LEU A 17 14.89 -5.50 -3.88
C LEU A 17 15.80 -6.74 -3.77
N ALA A 18 15.58 -7.76 -4.61
CA ALA A 18 16.43 -8.95 -4.63
C ALA A 18 17.89 -8.63 -4.99
N ASP A 19 18.11 -7.74 -5.98
CA ASP A 19 19.45 -7.29 -6.36
C ASP A 19 20.15 -6.57 -5.20
N GLU A 20 19.48 -5.64 -4.52
CA GLU A 20 20.04 -4.89 -3.38
C GLU A 20 20.38 -5.83 -2.20
N MET A 21 19.54 -6.85 -1.99
CA MET A 21 19.78 -7.90 -1.00
C MET A 21 20.80 -8.95 -1.47
N LYS A 22 21.34 -8.83 -2.68
CA LYS A 22 22.31 -9.76 -3.30
C LYS A 22 21.80 -11.20 -3.37
N LEU A 23 20.49 -11.36 -3.54
CA LEU A 23 19.84 -12.66 -3.65
C LEU A 23 19.93 -13.17 -5.10
N GLN A 24 20.05 -14.48 -5.25
CA GLN A 24 20.00 -15.15 -6.54
C GLN A 24 19.02 -16.34 -6.49
N PRO A 25 18.19 -16.54 -7.52
CA PRO A 25 18.09 -15.72 -8.73
C PRO A 25 17.40 -14.36 -8.49
N ARG A 26 17.69 -13.36 -9.33
CA ARG A 26 17.10 -12.00 -9.26
C ARG A 26 15.57 -11.98 -9.17
N ASN A 27 14.90 -12.96 -9.77
CA ASN A 27 13.45 -13.09 -9.76
C ASN A 27 12.90 -13.89 -8.55
N VAL A 28 13.69 -14.08 -7.47
CA VAL A 28 13.29 -14.89 -6.31
C VAL A 28 11.94 -14.47 -5.73
N PHE A 29 11.63 -13.17 -5.74
CA PHE A 29 10.34 -12.63 -5.29
C PHE A 29 9.35 -12.44 -6.44
N SER A 30 9.77 -11.85 -7.57
CA SER A 30 8.85 -11.55 -8.69
C SER A 30 8.21 -12.81 -9.29
N LYS A 31 8.90 -13.96 -9.24
CA LYS A 31 8.33 -15.24 -9.67
C LYS A 31 7.07 -15.64 -8.88
N LEU A 32 6.95 -15.23 -7.62
CA LEU A 32 5.79 -15.52 -6.78
C LEU A 32 4.54 -14.78 -7.28
N LEU A 33 4.71 -13.60 -7.88
CA LEU A 33 3.62 -12.84 -8.50
C LEU A 33 3.30 -13.34 -9.91
N MET A 34 4.30 -13.87 -10.62
CA MET A 34 4.15 -14.38 -11.98
C MET A 34 3.56 -15.80 -12.05
N ASP A 35 3.56 -16.52 -10.92
CA ASP A 35 2.96 -17.84 -10.82
C ASP A 35 1.48 -17.82 -11.20
N GLU A 36 1.02 -18.84 -11.92
CA GLU A 36 -0.38 -18.93 -12.38
C GLU A 36 -1.37 -19.12 -11.23
N HIS A 37 -0.89 -19.62 -10.09
CA HIS A 37 -1.63 -19.78 -8.84
C HIS A 37 -1.38 -18.62 -7.86
N SER A 38 -0.71 -17.55 -8.28
CA SER A 38 -0.49 -16.37 -7.45
C SER A 38 -1.81 -15.75 -7.00
N ASP A 39 -1.99 -15.62 -5.69
CA ASP A 39 -3.11 -14.91 -5.07
C ASP A 39 -2.88 -13.39 -5.04
N SER A 40 -2.98 -12.75 -6.22
CA SER A 40 -2.90 -11.30 -6.36
C SER A 40 -4.28 -10.66 -6.26
N VAL A 41 -4.46 -9.76 -5.29
CA VAL A 41 -5.73 -9.06 -5.05
C VAL A 41 -5.67 -7.62 -5.57
N PHE A 42 -6.74 -7.17 -6.22
CA PHE A 42 -6.93 -5.76 -6.58
C PHE A 42 -8.10 -5.18 -5.79
N ARG A 43 -7.87 -4.08 -5.06
CA ARG A 43 -8.87 -3.40 -4.24
C ARG A 43 -9.05 -1.96 -4.72
N LEU A 44 -10.30 -1.54 -4.89
CA LEU A 44 -10.67 -0.15 -5.18
C LEU A 44 -11.45 0.40 -3.98
N ASN A 45 -10.87 1.41 -3.31
CA ASN A 45 -11.50 2.06 -2.17
C ASN A 45 -12.14 3.38 -2.57
N HIS A 46 -13.31 3.69 -2.00
CA HIS A 46 -13.97 4.98 -2.12
C HIS A 46 -14.37 5.49 -0.74
N TYR A 47 -13.77 6.61 -0.32
CA TYR A 47 -14.04 7.27 0.95
C TYR A 47 -14.84 8.56 0.68
N PRO A 48 -16.17 8.56 0.86
CA PRO A 48 -16.98 9.74 0.58
C PRO A 48 -16.78 10.84 1.64
N PRO A 49 -17.00 12.12 1.30
CA PRO A 49 -17.05 13.19 2.29
C PRO A 49 -18.10 12.88 3.37
N CYS A 50 -17.78 13.13 4.63
CA CYS A 50 -18.73 13.01 5.73
C CYS A 50 -19.13 14.41 6.23
N PRO A 51 -20.38 14.88 5.98
CA PRO A 51 -20.80 16.25 6.30
C PRO A 51 -20.72 16.61 7.79
N GLU A 52 -20.79 15.61 8.66
CA GLU A 52 -20.77 15.76 10.12
C GLU A 52 -19.34 15.71 10.69
N LEU A 53 -18.30 15.60 9.83
CA LEU A 53 -16.88 15.52 10.20
C LEU A 53 -16.50 16.52 11.29
N GLN A 54 -16.84 17.79 11.09
CA GLN A 54 -16.47 18.86 12.02
C GLN A 54 -17.13 18.68 13.40
N GLU A 55 -18.33 18.11 13.48
CA GLU A 55 -18.99 17.84 14.76
C GLU A 55 -18.43 16.59 15.43
N ILE A 56 -18.09 15.57 14.63
CA ILE A 56 -17.51 14.31 15.12
C ILE A 56 -16.09 14.55 15.66
N GLU A 57 -15.25 15.28 14.92
CA GLU A 57 -13.91 15.70 15.33
C GLU A 57 -13.95 16.60 16.58
N ARG A 58 -14.90 17.54 16.66
CA ARG A 58 -15.09 18.40 17.86
C ARG A 58 -15.46 17.61 19.12
N ASN A 59 -16.07 16.44 18.95
CA ASN A 59 -16.41 15.52 20.04
C ASN A 59 -15.26 14.54 20.37
N GLY A 60 -14.06 14.75 19.81
CA GLY A 60 -12.87 13.93 20.05
C GLY A 60 -12.95 12.54 19.44
N ARG A 61 -13.73 12.36 18.38
CA ARG A 61 -13.81 11.11 17.62
C ARG A 61 -13.22 11.34 16.24
N ASP A 62 -12.29 10.49 15.84
CA ASP A 62 -11.77 10.46 14.48
C ASP A 62 -12.67 9.59 13.59
N ILE A 63 -12.88 10.02 12.35
CA ILE A 63 -13.58 9.20 11.35
C ILE A 63 -12.56 8.38 10.61
N ILE A 64 -12.51 7.10 10.93
CA ILE A 64 -11.60 6.15 10.30
C ILE A 64 -12.23 5.62 9.01
N GLY A 65 -11.62 5.95 7.86
CA GLY A 65 -12.04 5.42 6.56
C GLY A 65 -11.71 3.94 6.39
N PHE A 66 -10.51 3.53 6.79
CA PHE A 66 -10.07 2.14 6.83
C PHE A 66 -9.18 1.95 8.05
N GLY A 67 -9.48 0.95 8.89
CA GLY A 67 -8.80 0.73 10.17
C GLY A 67 -7.31 0.46 10.04
N GLU A 68 -6.57 0.67 11.14
CA GLU A 68 -5.16 0.26 11.22
C GLU A 68 -5.01 -1.23 10.92
N HIS A 69 -4.00 -1.58 10.13
CA HIS A 69 -3.66 -2.96 9.78
C HIS A 69 -2.26 -3.01 9.14
N THR A 70 -1.73 -4.23 9.06
CA THR A 70 -0.66 -4.59 8.13
C THR A 70 -1.24 -5.34 6.94
N ASP A 71 -0.53 -5.31 5.81
CA ASP A 71 -0.92 -6.06 4.62
C ASP A 71 -0.34 -7.48 4.71
N PRO A 72 -1.15 -8.56 4.56
CA PRO A 72 -0.65 -9.92 4.73
C PRO A 72 0.23 -10.42 3.56
N GLN A 73 0.13 -9.79 2.37
CA GLN A 73 0.87 -10.20 1.17
C GLN A 73 2.36 -9.83 1.23
N ILE A 74 3.11 -10.01 0.14
CA ILE A 74 4.53 -9.67 0.04
C ILE A 74 4.72 -8.15 -0.05
N ILE A 75 4.01 -7.52 -0.98
CA ILE A 75 3.96 -6.07 -1.14
C ILE A 75 2.56 -5.63 -1.57
N SER A 76 2.20 -4.39 -1.24
CA SER A 76 1.06 -3.68 -1.82
C SER A 76 1.53 -2.45 -2.58
N VAL A 77 0.91 -2.19 -3.73
CA VAL A 77 1.13 -0.96 -4.51
C VAL A 77 -0.12 -0.11 -4.43
N LEU A 78 -0.01 1.03 -3.76
CA LEU A 78 -1.11 1.97 -3.54
C LEU A 78 -0.95 3.20 -4.41
N ARG A 79 -2.04 3.62 -5.05
CA ARG A 79 -2.16 4.92 -5.71
C ARG A 79 -3.48 5.55 -5.31
N SER A 80 -3.47 6.83 -4.96
CA SER A 80 -4.67 7.60 -4.63
C SER A 80 -4.83 8.80 -5.55
N ASN A 81 -5.92 9.54 -5.36
CA ASN A 81 -6.03 10.91 -5.84
C ASN A 81 -5.31 11.87 -4.85
N ASN A 82 -5.41 13.18 -5.10
CA ASN A 82 -4.81 14.22 -4.25
C ASN A 82 -5.63 14.55 -2.99
N ILE A 83 -6.29 13.55 -2.40
CA ILE A 83 -7.03 13.70 -1.15
C ILE A 83 -6.24 13.03 -0.02
N SER A 84 -6.06 13.75 1.08
CA SER A 84 -5.36 13.26 2.28
C SER A 84 -6.15 12.16 2.99
N GLY A 85 -5.46 11.35 3.78
CA GLY A 85 -6.09 10.34 4.64
C GLY A 85 -5.26 9.08 4.85
N LEU A 86 -4.19 8.87 4.06
CA LEU A 86 -3.21 7.83 4.34
C LEU A 86 -2.33 8.26 5.51
N GLU A 87 -2.26 7.41 6.53
CA GLU A 87 -1.35 7.57 7.66
C GLU A 87 -0.56 6.29 7.88
N ILE A 88 0.67 6.43 8.38
CA ILE A 88 1.55 5.31 8.73
C ILE A 88 1.94 5.38 10.19
N SER A 89 2.03 4.22 10.84
CA SER A 89 2.55 4.10 12.19
C SER A 89 4.08 4.05 12.14
N LEU A 90 4.73 4.93 12.89
CA LEU A 90 6.19 4.95 13.06
C LEU A 90 6.61 3.93 14.12
N ARG A 91 7.92 3.66 14.21
CA ARG A 91 8.48 2.69 15.16
C ARG A 91 8.23 3.03 16.64
N ASP A 92 7.97 4.30 16.95
CA ASP A 92 7.64 4.76 18.29
C ASP A 92 6.14 4.70 18.61
N GLY A 93 5.33 4.20 17.67
CA GLY A 93 3.87 4.08 17.79
C GLY A 93 3.12 5.37 17.46
N SER A 94 3.80 6.46 17.12
CA SER A 94 3.15 7.67 16.64
C SER A 94 2.66 7.50 15.19
N TRP A 95 1.61 8.23 14.83
CA TRP A 95 1.07 8.24 13.48
C TRP A 95 1.58 9.45 12.69
N MET A 96 1.90 9.23 11.42
CA MET A 96 2.33 10.26 10.49
C MET A 96 1.44 10.25 9.25
N SER A 97 0.83 11.39 8.93
CA SER A 97 0.09 11.56 7.69
C SER A 97 1.06 11.61 6.50
N VAL A 98 0.75 10.83 5.45
CA VAL A 98 1.51 10.81 4.20
C VAL A 98 0.88 11.82 3.24
N PRO A 99 1.63 12.82 2.73
CA PRO A 99 1.10 13.77 1.75
C PRO A 99 0.61 13.03 0.49
N PRO A 100 -0.62 13.30 0.01
CA PRO A 100 -1.15 12.63 -1.16
C PRO A 100 -0.43 13.11 -2.43
N ASP A 101 -0.18 12.18 -3.34
CA ASP A 101 0.42 12.43 -4.65
C ASP A 101 -0.22 11.51 -5.70
N SER A 102 -0.96 12.11 -6.63
CA SER A 102 -1.64 11.39 -7.71
C SER A 102 -0.73 10.84 -8.79
N ASP A 103 0.51 11.31 -8.86
CA ASP A 103 1.49 10.95 -9.88
C ASP A 103 2.46 9.88 -9.39
N SER A 104 2.56 9.69 -8.07
CA SER A 104 3.39 8.66 -7.43
C SER A 104 2.59 7.42 -7.02
N SER A 105 3.32 6.35 -6.66
CA SER A 105 2.77 5.15 -6.02
C SER A 105 3.49 4.91 -4.70
N PHE A 106 2.75 4.49 -3.69
CA PHE A 106 3.26 4.11 -2.38
C PHE A 106 3.38 2.60 -2.30
N ILE A 107 4.50 2.11 -1.79
CA ILE A 107 4.79 0.68 -1.70
C ILE A 107 4.83 0.28 -0.24
N ASN A 108 3.95 -0.64 0.16
CA ASN A 108 3.97 -1.22 1.51
C ASN A 108 4.70 -2.57 1.46
N VAL A 109 5.57 -2.80 2.45
CA VAL A 109 6.08 -4.15 2.75
C VAL A 109 5.02 -4.87 3.59
N GLY A 110 4.60 -6.04 3.13
CA GLY A 110 3.62 -6.84 3.86
C GLY A 110 4.26 -7.94 4.70
N ASP A 111 3.43 -8.57 5.53
CA ASP A 111 3.84 -9.52 6.57
C ASP A 111 4.58 -10.74 6.01
N SER A 112 4.23 -11.18 4.78
CA SER A 112 4.89 -12.33 4.15
C SER A 112 6.32 -12.04 3.69
N LEU A 113 6.71 -10.76 3.55
CA LEU A 113 8.06 -10.35 3.16
C LEU A 113 8.97 -10.01 4.36
N GLN A 114 8.38 -9.70 5.52
CA GLN A 114 9.10 -9.34 6.74
C GLN A 114 9.88 -10.52 7.34
#